data_AF-A0A7C5P8J6-F1
#
_entry.id   AF-A0A7C5P8J6-F1
#
_cell.length_a   1.000
_cell.length_b   1.000
_cell.length_c   1.000
_cell.angle_alpha   90.00
_cell.angle_beta   90.00
_cell.angle_gamma   90.00
#
_symmetry.space_group_name_H-M   'P 1'
#
loop_
_entity.id
_entity.type
_entity.pdbx_description
1 polymer ?
#
loop_
_entity_poly.entity_id
_entity_poly.type
_entity_poly.pdbx_seq_one_letter_code
_entity_poly.pdbx_strand_id
1 'polypeptide(L)'
;MMLKRLEVENFGPFRGRHYLNLEISNAPGVCRPIILIGGKNGTGKTTLFEAIKLCLYGRFFKGKKLSEKAYMKYIDQKIHRSIDGTPAHHASITIEFAHAKLGHINNYFIKRTWERSSYNIIEKLMVEKDGKILEDVDEDQWQEFLMQLVPLGISKFFFFDGEQIQKLAKEKHENNYFFNSINSLLGLEIVERLRSDLEIYASRKIKSIDDQVETKVQDYIKRKNDLEKRLTNLLERKKLLKEKINKIQMTIEGQELKIALEGGSFASKREK
;
A
#
# COMPACT_ATOMS: atom_id res chain seq x y z
N MET A 1 -8.58 -10.49 2.48
CA MET A 1 -9.22 -9.77 3.60
C MET A 1 -10.62 -9.38 3.16
N MET A 2 -11.62 -9.52 4.03
CA MET A 2 -13.00 -9.09 3.79
C MET A 2 -13.47 -8.27 4.99
N LEU A 3 -13.72 -6.97 4.80
CA LEU A 3 -14.26 -6.10 5.85
C LEU A 3 -15.72 -6.48 6.13
N LYS A 4 -16.06 -6.58 7.42
CA LYS A 4 -17.40 -6.94 7.90
C LYS A 4 -18.08 -5.76 8.58
N ARG A 5 -17.32 -4.95 9.31
CA ARG A 5 -17.87 -3.85 10.11
C ARG A 5 -16.91 -2.68 10.14
N LEU A 6 -17.47 -1.47 10.12
CA LEU A 6 -16.80 -0.24 10.51
C LEU A 6 -17.70 0.47 11.52
N GLU A 7 -17.12 0.84 12.66
CA GLU A 7 -17.77 1.70 13.65
C GLU A 7 -16.87 2.90 13.96
N VAL A 8 -17.50 4.07 14.05
CA VAL A 8 -16.82 5.34 14.27
C VAL A 8 -17.56 6.09 15.37
N GLU A 9 -16.84 6.55 16.38
CA GLU A 9 -17.39 7.30 17.51
C GLU A 9 -16.68 8.64 17.65
N ASN A 10 -17.43 9.75 17.59
CA ASN A 10 -16.92 11.12 17.77
C ASN A 10 -15.69 11.45 16.90
N PHE A 11 -15.69 11.06 15.63
CA PHE A 11 -14.55 11.25 14.73
C PHE A 11 -14.99 11.94 13.43
N GLY A 12 -14.34 13.07 13.14
CA GLY A 12 -14.64 13.96 12.03
C GLY A 12 -16.07 14.50 12.13
N PRO A 13 -16.88 14.36 11.07
CA PRO A 13 -18.26 14.84 11.08
C PRO A 13 -19.22 13.94 11.88
N PHE A 14 -18.77 12.76 12.34
CA PHE A 14 -19.62 11.77 12.98
C PHE A 14 -19.69 12.00 14.50
N ARG A 15 -20.87 12.40 15.01
CA ARG A 15 -21.13 12.63 16.44
C ARG A 15 -21.78 11.40 17.07
N GLY A 16 -21.25 10.93 18.19
CA GLY A 16 -21.70 9.68 18.81
C GLY A 16 -21.27 8.48 17.98
N ARG A 17 -21.90 7.33 18.23
CA ARG A 17 -21.55 6.06 17.58
C ARG A 17 -22.31 5.89 16.27
N HIS A 18 -21.55 5.68 15.20
CA HIS A 18 -22.06 5.32 13.89
C HIS A 18 -21.56 3.94 13.50
N TYR A 19 -22.49 3.05 13.17
CA TYR A 19 -22.22 1.67 12.79
C TYR A 19 -22.50 1.48 11.30
N LEU A 20 -21.59 0.82 10.60
CA LEU A 20 -21.70 0.47 9.19
C LEU A 20 -21.45 -1.03 9.01
N ASN A 21 -22.50 -1.74 8.60
CA ASN A 21 -22.40 -3.14 8.21
C ASN A 21 -21.81 -3.23 6.79
N LEU A 22 -20.70 -3.95 6.67
CA LEU A 22 -19.99 -4.20 5.43
C LEU A 22 -20.02 -5.69 5.03
N GLU A 23 -20.81 -6.51 5.72
CA GLU A 23 -20.96 -7.92 5.36
C GLU A 23 -21.70 -8.08 4.03
N ILE A 24 -21.10 -8.86 3.15
CA ILE A 24 -21.69 -9.26 1.89
C ILE A 24 -22.59 -10.48 2.14
N SER A 25 -23.87 -10.35 1.78
CA SER A 25 -24.80 -11.48 1.84
C SER A 25 -24.46 -12.50 0.75
N ASN A 26 -24.16 -13.73 1.18
CA ASN A 26 -23.89 -14.88 0.31
C ASN A 26 -25.05 -15.88 0.35
N ALA A 27 -26.29 -15.40 0.21
CA ALA A 27 -27.43 -16.29 0.10
C ALA A 27 -27.33 -17.13 -1.19
N PRO A 28 -27.73 -18.41 -1.18
CA PRO A 28 -27.72 -19.25 -2.38
C PRO A 28 -28.46 -18.58 -3.54
N GLY A 29 -27.78 -18.38 -4.67
CA GLY A 29 -28.35 -17.75 -5.86
C GLY A 29 -28.36 -16.21 -5.86
N VAL A 30 -27.90 -15.53 -4.81
CA VAL A 30 -27.81 -14.06 -4.74
C VAL A 30 -26.39 -13.63 -4.39
N CYS A 31 -25.66 -13.12 -5.39
CA CYS A 31 -24.33 -12.55 -5.20
C CYS A 31 -24.43 -11.02 -5.19
N ARG A 32 -24.16 -10.38 -4.05
CA ARG A 32 -24.12 -8.90 -3.91
C ARG A 32 -22.74 -8.44 -3.46
N PRO A 33 -21.69 -8.56 -4.30
CA PRO A 33 -20.31 -8.35 -3.89
C PRO A 33 -19.92 -6.87 -3.73
N ILE A 34 -20.83 -5.94 -4.05
CA ILE A 34 -20.57 -4.50 -4.07
C ILE A 34 -21.44 -3.81 -3.01
N ILE A 35 -20.79 -3.04 -2.14
CA ILE A 35 -21.45 -2.16 -1.18
C ILE A 35 -21.25 -0.72 -1.65
N LEU A 36 -22.35 -0.02 -1.91
CA LEU A 36 -22.32 1.37 -2.34
C LEU A 36 -22.65 2.29 -1.17
N ILE A 37 -21.71 3.17 -0.82
CA ILE A 37 -21.90 4.22 0.20
C ILE A 37 -22.13 5.55 -0.52
N GLY A 38 -23.41 5.94 -0.63
CA GLY A 38 -23.83 7.22 -1.20
C GLY A 38 -23.77 8.37 -0.20
N GLY A 39 -23.44 9.58 -0.67
CA GLY A 39 -23.43 10.78 0.17
C GLY A 39 -23.09 12.03 -0.65
N LYS A 40 -23.45 13.22 -0.17
CA LYS A 40 -23.02 14.48 -0.82
C LYS A 40 -21.53 14.73 -0.55
N ASN A 41 -20.89 15.58 -1.35
CA ASN A 41 -19.51 15.99 -1.05
C ASN A 41 -19.47 16.68 0.32
N GLY A 42 -18.41 16.42 1.09
CA GLY A 42 -18.26 16.94 2.46
C GLY A 42 -19.01 16.18 3.56
N THR A 43 -19.82 15.16 3.24
CA THR A 43 -20.59 14.37 4.24
C THR A 43 -19.78 13.33 5.00
N GLY A 44 -18.47 13.23 4.77
CA GLY A 44 -17.58 12.33 5.52
C GLY A 44 -17.22 11.02 4.83
N LYS A 45 -17.56 10.81 3.55
CA LYS A 45 -17.15 9.60 2.78
C LYS A 45 -15.65 9.34 2.83
N THR A 46 -14.83 10.34 2.50
CA THR A 46 -13.37 10.26 2.61
C THR A 46 -12.92 10.07 4.06
N THR A 47 -13.68 10.59 5.03
CA THR A 47 -13.35 10.41 6.46
C THR A 47 -13.57 8.98 6.94
N LEU A 48 -14.64 8.30 6.50
CA LEU A 48 -14.84 6.86 6.75
C LEU A 48 -13.69 6.03 6.17
N PHE A 49 -13.24 6.41 4.97
CA PHE A 49 -12.14 5.74 4.31
C PHE A 49 -10.80 5.94 5.03
N GLU A 50 -10.51 7.18 5.43
CA GLU A 50 -9.36 7.50 6.27
C GLU A 50 -9.42 6.78 7.62
N ALA A 51 -10.61 6.64 8.21
CA ALA A 51 -10.81 5.96 9.49
C ALA A 51 -10.34 4.50 9.44
N ILE A 52 -10.64 3.77 8.36
CA ILE A 52 -10.17 2.38 8.20
C ILE A 52 -8.63 2.32 8.19
N LYS A 53 -7.98 3.19 7.41
CA LYS A 53 -6.50 3.27 7.35
C LYS A 53 -5.92 3.64 8.70
N LEU A 54 -6.53 4.60 9.39
CA LEU A 54 -6.08 5.07 10.69
C LEU A 54 -6.21 3.98 11.77
N CYS A 55 -7.29 3.20 11.73
CA CYS A 55 -7.48 2.08 12.64
C CYS A 55 -6.38 1.01 12.46
N LEU A 56 -6.11 0.60 11.22
CA LEU A 56 -5.10 -0.40 10.88
C LEU A 56 -3.66 0.08 11.16
N TYR A 57 -3.33 1.30 10.74
CA TYR A 57 -1.95 1.74 10.58
C TYR A 57 -1.51 2.81 11.58
N GLY A 58 -2.43 3.41 12.34
CA GLY A 58 -2.13 4.49 13.27
C GLY A 58 -1.28 5.56 12.61
N ARG A 59 -0.08 5.81 13.16
CA ARG A 59 0.90 6.81 12.68
C ARG A 59 1.38 6.60 11.23
N PHE A 60 1.12 5.44 10.63
CA PHE A 60 1.51 5.10 9.26
C PHE A 60 0.37 5.25 8.24
N PHE A 61 -0.82 5.69 8.64
CA PHE A 61 -2.03 5.71 7.78
C PHE A 61 -1.89 6.49 6.46
N LYS A 62 -0.93 7.42 6.36
CA LYS A 62 -0.59 8.18 5.15
C LYS A 62 0.45 7.48 4.25
N GLY A 63 0.76 6.21 4.49
CA GLY A 63 1.80 5.46 3.77
C GLY A 63 3.23 5.73 4.24
N LYS A 64 3.42 6.64 5.20
CA LYS A 64 4.72 6.95 5.82
C LYS A 64 4.55 7.22 7.31
N LYS A 65 5.61 6.98 8.10
CA LYS A 65 5.60 7.25 9.54
C LYS A 65 5.52 8.75 9.80
N LEU A 66 4.44 9.18 10.47
CA LEU A 66 4.31 10.55 10.95
C LEU A 66 5.08 10.75 12.26
N SER A 67 5.62 11.96 12.45
CA SER A 67 6.12 12.39 13.75
C SER A 67 4.96 12.43 14.76
N GLU A 68 5.29 12.26 16.04
CA GLU A 68 4.28 12.06 17.08
C GLU A 68 3.42 13.30 17.23
N LYS A 69 4.09 14.45 17.26
CA LYS A 69 3.46 15.76 17.27
C LYS A 69 2.54 15.98 16.07
N ALA A 70 2.95 15.59 14.86
CA ALA A 70 2.12 15.74 13.66
C ALA A 70 0.90 14.81 13.69
N TYR A 71 1.10 13.59 14.17
CA TYR A 71 0.03 12.61 14.31
C TYR A 71 -0.99 13.03 15.38
N MET A 72 -0.55 13.35 16.60
CA MET A 72 -1.44 13.80 17.67
C MET A 72 -2.17 15.09 17.32
N LYS A 73 -1.52 16.03 16.61
CA LYS A 73 -2.19 17.21 16.06
C LYS A 73 -3.28 16.85 15.04
N TYR A 74 -3.02 15.86 14.19
CA TYR A 74 -4.03 15.38 13.23
C TYR A 74 -5.22 14.73 13.94
N ILE A 75 -4.96 13.89 14.96
CA ILE A 75 -6.01 13.29 15.78
C ILE A 75 -6.83 14.38 16.48
N ASP A 76 -6.18 15.35 17.12
CA ASP A 76 -6.86 16.48 17.79
C ASP A 76 -7.82 17.24 16.86
N GLN A 77 -7.42 17.42 15.61
CA GLN A 77 -8.24 18.05 14.58
C GLN A 77 -9.39 17.17 14.08
N LYS A 78 -9.23 15.84 14.16
CA LYS A 78 -10.22 14.87 13.73
C LYS A 78 -11.16 14.44 14.85
N ILE A 79 -10.87 14.68 16.12
CA ILE A 79 -11.86 14.47 17.19
C ILE A 79 -13.04 15.41 16.94
N HIS A 80 -14.26 14.85 16.99
CA HIS A 80 -15.47 15.61 16.73
C HIS A 80 -15.59 16.79 17.70
N ARG A 81 -16.01 17.95 17.18
CA ARG A 81 -16.30 19.14 17.95
C ARG A 81 -17.78 19.45 17.90
N SER A 82 -18.35 19.77 19.06
CA SER A 82 -19.72 20.23 19.17
C SER A 82 -19.91 21.56 18.43
N ILE A 83 -21.16 22.01 18.33
CA ILE A 83 -21.52 23.29 17.71
C ILE A 83 -20.80 24.45 18.41
N ASP A 84 -20.57 24.35 19.73
CA ASP A 84 -19.87 25.34 20.55
C ASP A 84 -18.34 25.25 20.41
N GLY A 85 -17.84 24.38 19.52
CA GLY A 85 -16.42 24.17 19.26
C GLY A 85 -15.70 23.30 20.30
N THR A 86 -16.43 22.79 21.30
CA THR A 86 -15.86 21.93 22.35
C THR A 86 -15.55 20.54 21.79
N PRO A 87 -14.29 20.06 21.87
CA PRO A 87 -13.93 18.73 21.40
C PRO A 87 -14.51 17.65 22.32
N ALA A 88 -14.91 16.52 21.74
CA ALA A 88 -15.29 15.34 22.51
C ALA A 88 -14.12 14.85 23.38
N HIS A 89 -14.43 14.33 24.57
CA HIS A 89 -13.42 13.75 25.46
C HIS A 89 -12.87 12.40 24.96
N HIS A 90 -13.62 11.71 24.11
CA HIS A 90 -13.31 10.39 23.63
C HIS A 90 -13.70 10.25 22.16
N ALA A 91 -12.83 9.61 21.39
CA ALA A 91 -13.11 9.18 20.02
C ALA A 91 -12.60 7.75 19.82
N SER A 92 -13.30 6.95 19.01
CA SER A 92 -12.83 5.60 18.67
C SER A 92 -13.17 5.22 17.23
N ILE A 93 -12.34 4.36 16.67
CA ILE A 93 -12.59 3.72 15.38
C ILE A 93 -12.40 2.22 15.57
N THR A 94 -13.40 1.47 15.15
CA THR A 94 -13.42 0.02 15.25
C THR A 94 -13.65 -0.58 13.87
N ILE A 95 -12.87 -1.60 13.53
CA ILE A 95 -13.07 -2.38 12.31
C ILE A 95 -13.10 -3.86 12.64
N GLU A 96 -13.92 -4.59 11.90
CA GLU A 96 -13.94 -6.04 11.91
C GLU A 96 -13.69 -6.55 10.49
N PHE A 97 -12.80 -7.52 10.33
CA PHE A 97 -12.57 -8.16 9.05
C PHE A 97 -12.18 -9.62 9.19
N ALA A 98 -12.53 -10.40 8.16
CA ALA A 98 -12.03 -11.75 7.99
C ALA A 98 -10.73 -11.73 7.16
N HIS A 99 -9.74 -12.50 7.59
CA HIS A 99 -8.50 -12.69 6.83
C HIS A 99 -8.14 -14.17 6.76
N ALA A 100 -7.79 -14.65 5.56
CA ALA A 100 -7.39 -16.02 5.34
C ALA A 100 -5.87 -16.13 5.44
N LYS A 101 -5.38 -16.89 6.43
CA LYS A 101 -3.95 -17.18 6.62
C LYS A 101 -3.75 -18.69 6.61
N LEU A 102 -2.89 -19.18 5.72
CA LEU A 102 -2.58 -20.62 5.58
C LEU A 102 -3.83 -21.53 5.44
N GLY A 103 -4.87 -21.04 4.73
CA GLY A 103 -6.11 -21.79 4.52
C GLY A 103 -7.15 -21.66 5.65
N HIS A 104 -6.81 -21.02 6.78
CA HIS A 104 -7.75 -20.74 7.86
C HIS A 104 -8.26 -19.31 7.79
N ILE A 105 -9.58 -19.14 7.93
CA ILE A 105 -10.21 -17.82 8.00
C ILE A 105 -10.32 -17.44 9.48
N ASN A 106 -9.65 -16.35 9.86
CA ASN A 106 -9.73 -15.78 11.20
C ASN A 106 -10.46 -14.44 11.14
N ASN A 107 -11.28 -14.17 12.14
CA ASN A 107 -11.94 -12.87 12.33
C ASN A 107 -11.09 -11.99 13.23
N TYR A 108 -10.77 -10.80 12.77
CA TYR A 108 -10.02 -9.81 13.51
C TYR A 108 -10.93 -8.65 13.86
N PHE A 109 -10.89 -8.25 15.13
CA PHE A 109 -11.54 -7.06 15.63
C PHE A 109 -10.47 -6.10 16.14
N ILE A 110 -10.46 -4.89 15.61
CA ILE A 110 -9.47 -3.87 15.96
C ILE A 110 -10.21 -2.65 16.43
N LYS A 111 -9.86 -2.16 17.61
CA LYS A 111 -10.37 -0.92 18.16
C LYS A 111 -9.23 0.01 18.49
N ARG A 112 -9.20 1.17 17.86
CA ARG A 112 -8.28 2.26 18.20
C ARG A 112 -9.06 3.37 18.88
N THR A 113 -8.58 3.79 20.03
CA THR A 113 -9.26 4.72 20.92
C THR A 113 -8.34 5.90 21.24
N TRP A 114 -8.91 7.10 21.28
CA TRP A 114 -8.24 8.31 21.72
C TRP A 114 -9.03 8.94 22.87
N GLU A 115 -8.36 9.09 24.01
CA GLU A 115 -8.89 9.76 25.20
C GLU A 115 -8.18 11.10 25.38
N ARG A 116 -8.97 12.17 25.44
CA ARG A 116 -8.47 13.52 25.65
C ARG A 116 -8.41 13.81 27.14
N SER A 117 -7.20 14.01 27.65
CA SER A 117 -6.94 14.61 28.96
C SER A 117 -6.71 16.13 28.80
N SER A 118 -6.60 16.85 29.92
CA SER A 118 -6.45 18.32 29.95
C SER A 118 -5.26 18.84 29.12
N TYR A 119 -4.21 18.03 28.95
CA TYR A 119 -2.96 18.44 28.28
C TYR A 119 -2.57 17.56 27.09
N ASN A 120 -3.03 16.31 27.03
CA ASN A 120 -2.56 15.32 26.07
C ASN A 120 -3.70 14.42 25.56
N ILE A 121 -3.50 13.82 24.39
CA ILE A 121 -4.34 12.77 23.84
C ILE A 121 -3.61 11.45 24.06
N ILE A 122 -4.26 10.50 24.75
CA ILE A 122 -3.74 9.16 24.98
C ILE A 122 -4.39 8.24 23.97
N GLU A 123 -3.57 7.50 23.23
CA GLU A 123 -4.03 6.49 22.29
C GLU A 123 -3.95 5.10 22.92
N LYS A 124 -4.96 4.28 22.67
CA LYS A 124 -5.00 2.85 23.00
C LYS A 124 -5.39 2.07 21.76
N LEU A 125 -4.63 1.03 21.45
CA LEU A 125 -4.96 0.05 20.40
C LEU A 125 -5.40 -1.22 21.10
N MET A 126 -6.42 -1.90 20.58
CA MET A 126 -6.86 -3.21 21.02
C MET A 126 -7.06 -4.09 19.79
N VAL A 127 -6.51 -5.31 19.84
CA VAL A 127 -6.62 -6.29 18.76
C VAL A 127 -7.14 -7.61 19.35
N GLU A 128 -8.21 -8.12 18.76
CA GLU A 128 -8.76 -9.43 19.06
C GLU A 128 -8.72 -10.32 17.81
N LYS A 129 -8.51 -11.62 18.03
CA LYS A 129 -8.60 -12.67 17.03
C LYS A 129 -9.61 -13.70 17.50
N ASP A 130 -10.63 -13.94 16.68
CA ASP A 130 -11.71 -14.91 16.94
C ASP A 130 -12.39 -14.70 18.31
N GLY A 131 -12.59 -13.43 18.68
CA GLY A 131 -13.26 -13.01 19.92
C GLY A 131 -12.40 -13.09 21.19
N LYS A 132 -11.10 -13.37 21.05
CA LYS A 132 -10.14 -13.34 22.17
C LYS A 132 -9.11 -12.25 21.93
N ILE A 133 -8.73 -11.56 23.01
CA ILE A 133 -7.60 -10.63 22.99
C ILE A 133 -6.36 -11.39 22.52
N LEU A 134 -5.54 -10.74 21.70
CA LEU A 134 -4.35 -11.33 21.14
C LEU A 134 -3.26 -11.44 22.22
N GLU A 135 -3.34 -12.48 23.06
CA GLU A 135 -2.41 -12.73 24.17
C GLU A 135 -1.03 -13.22 23.70
N ASP A 136 -0.95 -13.82 22.51
CA ASP A 136 0.30 -14.34 21.93
C ASP A 136 1.28 -13.23 21.49
N VAL A 137 0.85 -11.95 21.51
CA VAL A 137 1.66 -10.80 21.10
C VAL A 137 1.45 -9.68 22.11
N ASP A 138 2.55 -9.13 22.61
CA ASP A 138 2.53 -8.01 23.54
C ASP A 138 1.81 -6.78 22.93
N GLU A 139 1.15 -5.98 23.76
CA GLU A 139 0.39 -4.81 23.31
C GLU A 139 1.22 -3.84 22.46
N ASP A 140 2.50 -3.67 22.82
CA ASP A 140 3.45 -2.81 22.11
C ASP A 140 3.75 -3.30 20.67
N GLN A 141 3.57 -4.60 20.41
CA GLN A 141 3.80 -5.23 19.12
C GLN A 141 2.53 -5.38 18.27
N TRP A 142 1.35 -5.02 18.80
CA TRP A 142 0.10 -5.10 18.04
C TRP A 142 0.13 -4.29 16.75
N GLN A 143 0.78 -3.13 16.75
CA GLN A 143 0.91 -2.32 15.52
C GLN A 143 1.74 -3.03 14.44
N GLU A 144 2.79 -3.74 14.83
CA GLU A 144 3.67 -4.48 13.92
C GLU A 144 2.97 -5.73 13.39
N PHE A 145 2.26 -6.44 14.28
CA PHE A 145 1.39 -7.55 13.90
C PHE A 145 0.36 -7.14 12.83
N LEU A 146 -0.32 -6.00 13.01
CA LEU A 146 -1.26 -5.50 12.01
C LEU A 146 -0.60 -5.16 10.67
N MET A 147 0.63 -4.61 10.70
CA MET A 147 1.39 -4.33 9.48
C MET A 147 1.88 -5.60 8.78
N GLN A 148 2.10 -6.70 9.49
CA GLN A 148 2.38 -8.00 8.88
C GLN A 148 1.11 -8.64 8.30
N LEU A 149 -0.02 -8.50 9.00
CA LEU A 149 -1.31 -9.06 8.59
C LEU A 149 -1.87 -8.33 7.35
N VAL A 150 -1.76 -7.00 7.31
CA VAL A 150 -2.19 -6.18 6.18
C VAL A 150 -1.08 -5.19 5.81
N PRO A 151 -0.09 -5.60 5.00
CA PRO A 151 1.05 -4.75 4.65
C PRO A 151 0.69 -3.33 4.18
N LEU A 152 1.44 -2.34 4.66
CA LEU A 152 1.17 -0.94 4.32
C LEU A 152 1.32 -0.69 2.81
N GLY A 153 2.27 -1.34 2.14
CA GLY A 153 2.53 -1.08 0.72
C GLY A 153 1.48 -1.64 -0.24
N ILE A 154 0.69 -2.63 0.17
CA ILE A 154 -0.48 -3.09 -0.60
C ILE A 154 -1.74 -2.28 -0.28
N SER A 155 -1.77 -1.55 0.85
CA SER A 155 -2.94 -0.79 1.30
C SER A 155 -3.41 0.22 0.25
N LYS A 156 -2.50 0.79 -0.56
CA LYS A 156 -2.83 1.73 -1.65
C LYS A 156 -3.67 1.10 -2.77
N PHE A 157 -3.73 -0.23 -2.87
CA PHE A 157 -4.55 -0.96 -3.86
C PHE A 157 -5.89 -1.44 -3.31
N PHE A 158 -6.04 -1.56 -1.99
CA PHE A 158 -7.33 -1.88 -1.37
C PHE A 158 -8.08 -0.63 -0.94
N PHE A 159 -7.32 0.43 -0.64
CA PHE A 159 -7.81 1.69 -0.12
C PHE A 159 -7.31 2.86 -0.99
N PHE A 160 -7.81 2.96 -2.22
CA PHE A 160 -7.68 4.14 -3.08
C PHE A 160 -8.97 4.97 -3.21
N ASP A 161 -8.82 6.24 -3.52
CA ASP A 161 -9.89 7.11 -4.05
C ASP A 161 -9.67 7.32 -5.56
N GLY A 162 -10.65 7.88 -6.27
CA GLY A 162 -10.60 8.12 -7.71
C GLY A 162 -9.36 8.90 -8.18
N GLU A 163 -8.88 9.86 -7.37
CA GLU A 163 -7.64 10.59 -7.66
C GLU A 163 -6.37 9.72 -7.49
N GLN A 164 -6.38 8.78 -6.55
CA GLN A 164 -5.24 7.90 -6.27
C GLN A 164 -5.09 6.83 -7.36
N ILE A 165 -6.20 6.32 -7.92
CA ILE A 165 -6.17 5.39 -9.06
C ILE A 165 -5.43 6.01 -10.24
N GLN A 166 -5.67 7.29 -10.53
CA GLN A 166 -4.99 7.99 -11.64
C GLN A 166 -3.49 8.13 -11.40
N LYS A 167 -3.05 8.32 -10.15
CA LYS A 167 -1.62 8.35 -9.79
C LYS A 167 -0.98 6.97 -9.92
N LEU A 168 -1.65 5.93 -9.41
CA LEU A 168 -1.21 4.53 -9.53
C LEU A 168 -1.01 4.10 -11.00
N ALA A 169 -1.88 4.55 -11.90
CA ALA A 169 -1.75 4.25 -13.32
C ALA A 169 -0.57 4.96 -14.01
N LYS A 170 -0.14 6.11 -13.48
CA LYS A 170 0.95 6.94 -14.02
C LYS A 170 2.32 6.56 -13.44
N GLU A 171 2.38 6.07 -12.20
CA GLU A 171 3.60 5.70 -11.49
C GLU A 171 4.12 4.31 -11.91
N LYS A 172 4.61 4.18 -13.15
CA LYS A 172 5.29 2.97 -13.65
C LYS A 172 6.65 2.67 -12.97
N HIS A 173 7.09 3.50 -12.01
CA HIS A 173 8.45 3.49 -11.48
C HIS A 173 8.59 3.22 -9.97
N GLU A 174 7.50 3.11 -9.19
CA GLU A 174 7.56 2.68 -7.77
C GLU A 174 7.58 1.14 -7.61
N ASN A 175 8.26 0.44 -8.52
CA ASN A 175 8.18 -1.02 -8.59
C ASN A 175 8.72 -1.72 -7.34
N ASN A 176 9.86 -1.30 -6.78
CA ASN A 176 10.51 -2.12 -5.73
C ASN A 176 9.71 -2.19 -4.43
N TYR A 177 9.17 -1.08 -3.91
CA TYR A 177 8.37 -1.10 -2.68
C TYR A 177 7.06 -1.86 -2.87
N PHE A 178 6.44 -1.73 -4.04
CA PHE A 178 5.23 -2.45 -4.42
C PHE A 178 5.49 -3.96 -4.53
N PHE A 179 6.45 -4.37 -5.35
CA PHE A 179 6.83 -5.77 -5.53
C PHE A 179 7.25 -6.40 -4.21
N ASN A 180 8.02 -5.69 -3.37
CA ASN A 180 8.40 -6.20 -2.05
C ASN A 180 7.18 -6.39 -1.12
N SER A 181 6.19 -5.49 -1.18
CA SER A 181 4.98 -5.62 -0.35
C SER A 181 4.08 -6.76 -0.81
N ILE A 182 4.00 -7.01 -2.12
CA ILE A 182 3.35 -8.20 -2.68
C ILE A 182 4.12 -9.46 -2.30
N ASN A 183 5.44 -9.45 -2.44
CA ASN A 183 6.30 -10.58 -2.08
C ASN A 183 6.16 -10.94 -0.60
N SER A 184 6.12 -9.95 0.29
CA SER A 184 5.89 -10.16 1.72
C SER A 184 4.50 -10.74 1.99
N LEU A 185 3.44 -10.22 1.34
CA LEU A 185 2.09 -10.79 1.45
C LEU A 185 2.01 -12.24 0.94
N LEU A 186 2.72 -12.56 -0.16
CA LEU A 186 2.77 -13.90 -0.72
C LEU A 186 3.75 -14.82 0.04
N GLY A 187 4.45 -14.32 1.06
CA GLY A 187 5.47 -15.08 1.80
C GLY A 187 6.74 -15.36 1.00
N LEU A 188 6.92 -14.74 -0.16
CA LEU A 188 8.11 -14.86 -1.01
C LEU A 188 9.37 -14.25 -0.38
N GLU A 189 9.21 -13.43 0.66
CA GLU A 189 10.31 -12.93 1.47
C GLU A 189 11.14 -14.06 2.11
N ILE A 190 10.49 -15.15 2.53
CA ILE A 190 11.17 -16.33 3.09
C ILE A 190 12.00 -17.02 2.01
N VAL A 191 11.48 -17.08 0.77
CA VAL A 191 12.17 -17.69 -0.37
C VAL A 191 13.39 -16.87 -0.76
N GLU A 192 13.27 -15.55 -0.80
CA GLU A 192 14.40 -14.64 -1.07
C GLU A 192 15.47 -14.73 0.03
N ARG A 193 15.05 -14.78 1.31
CA ARG A 193 15.97 -14.95 2.44
C ARG A 193 16.69 -16.30 2.38
N LEU A 194 15.96 -17.38 2.10
CA LEU A 194 16.53 -18.71 1.90
C LEU A 194 17.53 -18.71 0.74
N ARG A 195 17.25 -18.01 -0.36
CA ARG A 195 18.20 -17.87 -1.48
C ARG A 195 19.50 -17.23 -1.02
N SER A 196 19.42 -16.10 -0.30
CA SER A 196 20.61 -15.43 0.23
C SER A 196 21.37 -16.29 1.24
N ASP A 197 20.67 -16.99 2.12
CA ASP A 197 21.27 -17.90 3.10
C ASP A 197 21.99 -19.07 2.41
N LEU A 198 21.40 -19.62 1.33
CA LEU A 198 22.03 -20.66 0.51
C LEU A 198 23.24 -20.14 -0.28
N GLU A 199 23.23 -18.90 -0.77
CA GLU A 199 24.40 -18.28 -1.40
C GLU A 199 25.56 -18.10 -0.40
N ILE A 200 25.25 -17.68 0.83
CA ILE A 200 26.23 -17.57 1.91
C ILE A 200 26.75 -18.96 2.31
N TYR A 201 25.86 -19.94 2.46
CA TYR A 201 26.26 -21.31 2.79
C TYR A 201 27.14 -21.93 1.70
N ALA A 202 26.76 -21.79 0.43
CA ALA A 202 27.54 -22.28 -0.71
C ALA A 202 28.93 -21.62 -0.74
N SER A 203 29.01 -20.29 -0.61
CA SER A 203 30.30 -19.59 -0.59
C SER A 203 31.20 -19.99 0.60
N ARG A 204 30.63 -20.29 1.77
CA ARG A 204 31.37 -20.81 2.93
C ARG A 204 31.84 -22.25 2.74
N LYS A 205 31.02 -23.10 2.13
CA LYS A 205 31.38 -24.50 1.86
C LYS A 205 32.44 -24.59 0.74
N ILE A 206 32.43 -23.67 -0.21
CA ILE A 206 33.45 -23.57 -1.27
C ILE A 206 34.83 -23.23 -0.67
N LYS A 207 34.91 -22.42 0.39
CA LYS A 207 36.15 -22.18 1.15
C LYS A 207 36.71 -23.42 1.87
N SER A 208 35.97 -24.53 1.91
CA SER A 208 36.40 -25.79 2.54
C SER A 208 36.79 -26.88 1.54
N ILE A 209 36.78 -26.57 0.23
CA ILE A 209 37.09 -27.52 -0.86
C ILE A 209 38.29 -26.97 -1.65
N ASP A 210 39.33 -27.80 -1.76
CA ASP A 210 40.51 -27.77 -2.64
C ASP A 210 40.76 -26.45 -3.44
N ASP A 211 41.93 -25.82 -3.21
CA ASP A 211 42.31 -24.47 -3.69
C ASP A 211 42.03 -24.21 -5.19
N GLN A 212 42.08 -25.26 -6.03
CA GLN A 212 41.79 -25.16 -7.46
C GLN A 212 40.30 -24.92 -7.77
N VAL A 213 39.39 -25.45 -6.94
CA VAL A 213 37.93 -25.25 -7.07
C VAL A 213 37.55 -23.87 -6.56
N GLU A 214 38.14 -23.41 -5.45
CA GLU A 214 37.93 -22.06 -4.94
C GLU A 214 38.33 -21.00 -5.97
N THR A 215 39.47 -21.17 -6.63
CA THR A 215 39.95 -20.24 -7.67
C THR A 215 38.99 -20.15 -8.86
N LYS A 216 38.47 -21.29 -9.33
CA LYS A 216 37.49 -21.31 -10.44
C LYS A 216 36.15 -20.70 -10.04
N VAL A 217 35.67 -20.96 -8.83
CA VAL A 217 34.42 -20.37 -8.33
C VAL A 217 34.55 -18.86 -8.16
N GLN A 218 35.67 -18.37 -7.62
CA GLN A 218 35.94 -16.93 -7.53
C GLN A 218 35.97 -16.27 -8.91
N ASP A 219 36.54 -16.94 -9.92
CA ASP A 219 36.51 -16.45 -11.31
C ASP A 219 35.08 -16.41 -11.87
N TYR A 220 34.27 -17.46 -11.64
CA TYR A 220 32.86 -17.46 -12.05
C TYR A 220 32.02 -16.39 -11.34
N ILE A 221 32.26 -16.13 -10.05
CA ILE A 221 31.58 -15.07 -9.29
C ILE A 221 31.96 -13.69 -9.85
N LYS A 222 33.25 -13.45 -10.12
CA LYS A 222 33.70 -12.21 -10.77
C LYS A 222 33.04 -12.04 -12.13
N ARG A 223 32.99 -13.10 -12.93
CA ARG A 223 32.39 -13.10 -14.27
C ARG A 223 30.89 -12.85 -14.22
N LYS A 224 30.17 -13.43 -13.24
CA LYS A 224 28.75 -13.14 -12.97
C LYS A 224 28.55 -11.65 -12.66
N ASN A 225 29.31 -11.10 -11.72
CA ASN A 225 29.20 -9.69 -11.33
C ASN A 225 29.51 -8.74 -12.50
N ASP A 226 30.48 -9.08 -13.35
CA ASP A 226 30.81 -8.31 -14.55
C ASP A 226 29.69 -8.39 -15.60
N LEU A 227 29.09 -9.56 -15.79
CA LEU A 227 27.93 -9.73 -16.67
C LEU A 227 26.71 -8.96 -16.16
N GLU A 228 26.47 -8.94 -14.86
CA GLU A 228 25.40 -8.16 -14.23
C GLU A 228 25.61 -6.66 -14.43
N LYS A 229 26.83 -6.15 -14.23
CA LYS A 229 27.18 -4.74 -14.53
C LYS A 229 27.01 -4.39 -16.01
N ARG A 230 27.37 -5.31 -16.91
CA ARG A 230 27.14 -5.12 -18.35
C ARG A 230 25.66 -5.09 -18.67
N LEU A 231 24.86 -5.96 -18.05
CA LEU A 231 23.42 -6.00 -18.21
C LEU A 231 22.76 -4.71 -17.74
N THR A 232 23.14 -4.17 -16.58
CA THR A 232 22.62 -2.89 -16.09
C THR A 232 22.96 -1.75 -17.04
N ASN A 233 24.20 -1.67 -17.53
CA ASN A 233 24.61 -0.66 -18.50
C ASN A 233 23.84 -0.76 -19.83
N LEU A 234 23.59 -1.99 -20.32
CA LEU A 234 22.80 -2.21 -21.52
C LEU A 234 21.33 -1.81 -21.33
N LEU A 235 20.75 -2.05 -20.15
CA LEU A 235 19.39 -1.64 -19.82
C LEU A 235 19.25 -0.12 -19.74
N GLU A 236 20.21 0.58 -19.14
CA GLU A 236 20.25 2.06 -19.14
C GLU A 236 20.37 2.61 -20.56
N ARG A 237 21.25 2.04 -21.38
CA ARG A 237 21.43 2.46 -22.77
C ARG A 237 20.17 2.22 -23.60
N LYS A 238 19.47 1.10 -23.38
CA LYS A 238 18.17 0.81 -23.99
C LYS A 238 17.12 1.85 -23.59
N LYS A 239 17.09 2.26 -22.33
CA LYS A 239 16.17 3.30 -21.84
C LYS A 239 16.42 4.64 -22.54
N LEU A 240 17.68 5.08 -22.60
CA LEU A 240 18.08 6.31 -23.28
C LEU A 240 17.74 6.31 -24.78
N LEU A 241 17.97 5.18 -25.46
CA LEU A 241 17.60 5.03 -26.87
C LEU A 241 16.08 5.11 -27.07
N LYS A 242 15.30 4.52 -26.17
CA LYS A 242 13.83 4.58 -26.23
C LYS A 242 13.30 6.00 -26.03
N GLU A 243 13.91 6.76 -25.11
CA GLU A 243 13.60 8.19 -24.93
C GLU A 243 13.93 9.03 -26.18
N LYS A 244 15.05 8.73 -26.85
CA LYS A 244 15.40 9.38 -28.13
C LYS A 244 14.40 9.04 -29.24
N ILE A 245 13.99 7.77 -29.37
CA ILE A 245 12.97 7.36 -30.35
C ILE A 245 11.68 8.13 -30.12
N ASN A 246 11.19 8.18 -28.88
CA ASN A 246 9.97 8.93 -28.56
C ASN A 246 10.07 10.41 -28.92
N LYS A 247 11.22 11.07 -28.66
CA LYS A 247 11.43 12.48 -29.04
C LYS A 247 11.40 12.68 -30.56
N ILE A 248 12.01 11.78 -31.32
CA ILE A 248 12.01 11.84 -32.79
C ILE A 248 10.58 11.63 -33.29
N GLN A 249 9.85 10.67 -32.73
CA GLN A 249 8.47 10.39 -33.12
C GLN A 249 7.54 11.57 -32.86
N MET A 250 7.66 12.24 -31.70
CA MET A 250 6.92 13.49 -31.44
C MET A 250 7.30 14.62 -32.41
N THR A 251 8.56 14.69 -32.83
CA THR A 251 9.00 15.67 -33.86
C THR A 251 8.38 15.35 -35.21
N ILE A 252 8.34 14.07 -35.61
CA ILE A 252 7.70 13.62 -36.86
C ILE A 252 6.21 13.95 -36.83
N GLU A 253 5.49 13.57 -35.78
CA GLU A 253 4.06 13.89 -35.62
C GLU A 253 3.81 15.39 -35.70
N GLY A 254 4.67 16.21 -35.09
CA GLY A 254 4.60 17.66 -35.18
C GLY A 254 4.85 18.22 -36.59
N GLN A 255 5.76 17.62 -37.35
CA GLN A 255 6.02 17.99 -38.74
C GLN A 255 4.91 17.56 -39.68
N GLU A 256 4.37 16.34 -39.51
CA GLU A 256 3.21 15.84 -40.24
C GLU A 256 1.98 16.73 -40.02
N LEU A 257 1.75 17.17 -38.78
CA LEU A 257 0.70 18.15 -38.45
C LEU A 257 0.91 19.49 -39.17
N LYS A 258 2.14 20.01 -39.22
CA LYS A 258 2.44 21.25 -39.96
C LYS A 258 2.19 21.09 -41.47
N ILE A 259 2.63 19.98 -42.07
CA ILE A 259 2.39 19.68 -43.48
C ILE A 259 0.89 19.56 -43.76
N ALA A 260 0.12 18.93 -42.87
CA ALA A 260 -1.33 18.84 -43.00
C ALA A 260 -2.01 20.22 -42.92
N LEU A 261 -1.55 21.11 -42.03
CA LEU A 261 -2.08 22.47 -41.86
C LEU A 261 -1.70 23.41 -43.01
N GLU A 262 -0.52 23.25 -43.62
CA GLU A 262 -0.03 24.06 -44.75
C GLU A 262 -0.55 23.58 -46.12
N GLY A 263 -1.48 22.60 -46.13
CA GLY A 263 -2.19 22.19 -47.34
C GLY A 263 -1.65 20.93 -48.04
N GLY A 264 -0.90 20.07 -47.35
CA GLY A 264 -0.40 18.79 -47.90
C GLY A 264 -1.48 17.85 -48.47
N SER A 265 -2.73 18.00 -48.03
CA SER A 265 -3.90 17.30 -48.61
C SER A 265 -4.27 17.76 -50.03
N PHE A 266 -3.83 18.95 -50.45
CA PHE A 266 -4.03 19.47 -51.81
C PHE A 266 -2.91 19.07 -52.77
N ALA A 267 -1.67 18.88 -52.28
CA ALA A 267 -0.54 18.43 -53.08
C ALA A 267 -0.68 16.95 -53.49
N SER A 268 -1.06 16.08 -52.54
CA SER A 268 -1.25 14.64 -52.78
C SER A 268 -2.41 14.27 -53.72
N LYS A 269 -3.34 15.20 -53.97
CA LYS A 269 -4.45 15.04 -54.93
C LYS A 269 -4.16 15.57 -56.33
N ARG A 270 -3.02 16.25 -56.57
CA ARG A 270 -2.65 16.80 -57.89
C ARG A 270 -1.84 15.83 -58.76
N GLU A 271 -1.30 14.75 -58.20
CA GLU A 271 -0.52 13.73 -58.93
C GLU A 271 -1.35 12.53 -59.43
N LYS A 272 -2.68 12.68 -59.54
CA LYS A 272 -3.56 11.70 -60.21
C LYS A 272 -4.24 12.29 -61.42
#